data_AF-Q52UL7-F1
#
_entry.id   AF-Q52UL7-F1
#
_cell.length_a   1.000
_cell.length_b   1.000
_cell.length_c   1.000
_cell.angle_alpha   90.00
_cell.angle_beta   90.00
_cell.angle_gamma   90.00
#
_symmetry.space_group_name_H-M   'P 1'
#
loop_
_entity.id
_entity.type
_entity.pdbx_description
1 polymer ?
#
loop_
_entity_poly.entity_id
_entity_poly.type
_entity_poly.pdbx_seq_one_letter_code
_entity_poly.pdbx_strand_id
1 'polypeptide(L)'
;MANTGIILFIIMLLAVAVLSLYSVHLLLKTAKEGGSLIYEKLGEKAFGWPGKIGAFISITMQNIGAMSSYLFIIKYELPEVIRAFMGLEENTGEWYLNGNYLVIFVSVGIILPLSLLKNLGYLGYTSGFSLTCMVFFVSVVIYK
;
A
#
# COMPACT_ATOMS: atom_id res chain seq x y z
N MET A 1 16.19 7.71 -0.50
CA MET A 1 15.74 9.07 -0.12
C MET A 1 16.87 9.99 0.38
N ALA A 2 18.06 9.49 0.74
CA ALA A 2 19.20 10.32 1.13
C ALA A 2 19.95 10.99 -0.05
N ASN A 3 19.76 10.51 -1.29
CA ASN A 3 20.65 10.82 -2.40
C ASN A 3 20.23 12.03 -3.27
N THR A 4 19.08 12.66 -2.98
CA THR A 4 18.52 13.69 -3.88
C THR A 4 18.65 15.13 -3.34
N GLY A 5 19.16 15.34 -2.13
CA GLY A 5 19.28 16.66 -1.53
C GLY A 5 17.94 17.25 -1.05
N ILE A 6 17.97 18.02 0.03
CA ILE A 6 16.77 18.53 0.73
C ILE A 6 15.90 19.39 -0.20
N ILE A 7 16.51 20.23 -1.04
CA ILE A 7 15.80 21.16 -1.94
C ILE A 7 15.00 20.38 -3.00
N LEU A 8 15.62 19.41 -3.68
CA LEU A 8 14.94 18.63 -4.72
C LEU A 8 13.87 17.74 -4.12
N PHE A 9 14.09 17.21 -2.91
CA PHE A 9 13.07 16.45 -2.17
C PHE A 9 11.81 17.30 -1.92
N ILE A 10 11.96 18.54 -1.43
CA ILE A 10 10.83 19.46 -1.21
C ILE A 10 10.11 19.76 -2.53
N ILE A 11 10.84 20.05 -3.61
CA ILE A 11 10.25 20.33 -4.93
C ILE A 11 9.47 19.12 -5.45
N MET A 12 10.02 17.90 -5.36
CA MET A 12 9.31 16.69 -5.77
C MET A 12 8.08 16.41 -4.92
N LEU A 13 8.17 16.60 -3.59
CA LEU A 13 7.01 16.44 -2.71
C LEU A 13 5.89 17.40 -3.08
N LEU A 14 6.21 18.67 -3.34
CA LEU A 14 5.23 19.69 -3.71
C LEU A 14 4.62 19.37 -5.08
N ALA A 15 5.43 18.96 -6.06
CA ALA A 15 4.95 18.54 -7.38
C ALA A 15 4.00 17.33 -7.29
N VAL A 16 4.37 16.29 -6.53
CA VAL A 16 3.52 15.10 -6.31
C VAL A 16 2.23 15.48 -5.59
N ALA A 17 2.28 16.36 -4.59
CA ALA A 17 1.11 16.83 -3.87
C ALA A 17 0.12 17.57 -4.79
N VAL A 18 0.61 18.51 -5.61
CA VAL A 18 -0.23 19.24 -6.58
C VAL A 18 -0.82 18.31 -7.62
N LEU A 19 -0.01 17.39 -8.18
CA LEU A 19 -0.47 16.41 -9.14
C LEU A 19 -1.57 15.52 -8.53
N SER A 20 -1.37 15.04 -7.31
CA SER A 20 -2.33 14.18 -6.60
C SER A 20 -3.66 14.90 -6.33
N LEU A 21 -3.61 16.15 -5.83
CA LEU A 21 -4.81 16.96 -5.61
C LEU A 21 -5.59 17.19 -6.92
N TYR A 22 -4.87 17.49 -8.01
CA TYR A 22 -5.48 17.68 -9.31
C TYR A 22 -6.10 16.39 -9.85
N SER A 23 -5.41 15.24 -9.72
CA SER A 23 -5.95 13.94 -10.12
C SER A 23 -7.24 13.59 -9.38
N VAL A 24 -7.31 13.82 -8.07
CA VAL A 24 -8.53 13.58 -7.28
C VAL A 24 -9.67 14.50 -7.73
N HIS A 25 -9.39 15.79 -7.93
CA HIS A 25 -10.39 16.73 -8.42
C HIS A 25 -10.97 16.30 -9.79
N LEU A 26 -10.10 15.90 -10.72
CA LEU A 26 -10.51 15.42 -12.03
C LEU A 26 -11.34 14.13 -11.94
N LEU A 27 -10.94 13.20 -11.07
CA LEU A 27 -11.69 11.97 -10.78
C LEU A 27 -13.09 12.26 -10.24
N LEU A 28 -13.22 13.20 -9.30
CA LEU A 28 -14.51 13.59 -8.75
C LEU A 28 -15.39 14.30 -9.79
N LYS A 29 -14.81 15.17 -10.62
CA LYS A 29 -15.54 15.85 -11.69
C LYS A 29 -16.05 14.85 -12.74
N THR A 30 -15.19 13.94 -13.18
CA THR A 30 -15.55 12.89 -14.13
C THR A 30 -16.53 11.87 -13.54
N ALA A 31 -16.46 11.56 -12.24
CA ALA A 31 -17.46 10.73 -11.54
C ALA A 31 -18.84 11.39 -11.51
N LYS A 32 -18.89 12.70 -11.24
CA LYS A 32 -20.14 13.48 -11.20
C LYS A 32 -20.78 13.62 -12.58
N GLU A 33 -20.00 13.89 -13.62
CA GLU A 33 -20.48 13.99 -15.00
C GLU A 33 -20.77 12.61 -15.62
N GLY A 34 -19.97 11.60 -15.26
CA GLY A 34 -20.06 10.23 -15.76
C GLY A 34 -21.15 9.39 -15.09
N GLY A 35 -21.65 9.80 -13.92
CA GLY A 35 -22.73 9.10 -13.21
C GLY A 35 -22.39 7.67 -12.77
N SER A 36 -21.10 7.34 -12.70
CA SER A 36 -20.62 6.01 -12.29
C SER A 36 -19.44 6.17 -11.33
N LEU A 37 -19.35 5.28 -10.36
CA LEU A 37 -18.24 5.24 -9.38
C LEU A 37 -17.17 4.19 -9.76
N ILE A 38 -17.32 3.52 -10.89
CA ILE A 38 -16.42 2.46 -11.33
C ILE A 38 -15.37 3.06 -12.27
N TYR A 39 -14.09 2.93 -11.93
CA TYR A 39 -12.97 3.50 -12.71
C TYR A 39 -12.99 3.10 -14.19
N GLU A 40 -13.28 1.85 -14.50
CA GLU A 40 -13.35 1.36 -15.89
C GLU A 40 -14.47 2.02 -16.68
N LYS A 41 -15.64 2.22 -16.05
CA LYS A 41 -16.78 2.90 -16.66
C LYS A 41 -16.54 4.39 -16.81
N LEU A 42 -15.77 4.98 -15.89
CA LEU A 42 -15.30 6.35 -16.00
C LEU A 42 -14.34 6.52 -17.18
N GLY A 43 -13.38 5.61 -17.33
CA GLY A 43 -12.46 5.56 -18.47
C GLY A 43 -13.20 5.35 -19.80
N GLU A 44 -14.19 4.45 -19.81
CA GLU A 44 -15.06 4.21 -20.97
C GLU A 44 -15.82 5.47 -21.39
N LYS A 45 -16.31 6.26 -20.43
CA LYS A 45 -17.14 7.44 -20.70
C LYS A 45 -16.30 8.68 -21.05
N ALA A 46 -15.07 8.77 -20.54
CA ALA A 46 -14.17 9.88 -20.82
C ALA A 46 -13.39 9.72 -22.15
N PHE A 47 -12.93 8.51 -22.47
CA PHE A 47 -12.07 8.25 -23.63
C PHE A 47 -12.55 7.10 -24.52
N GLY A 48 -13.75 6.55 -24.28
CA GLY A 48 -14.26 5.40 -25.01
C GLY A 48 -13.59 4.09 -24.62
N TRP A 49 -13.67 3.11 -25.53
CA TRP A 49 -13.07 1.79 -25.36
C TRP A 49 -11.57 1.78 -24.98
N PRO A 50 -10.67 2.61 -25.57
CA PRO A 50 -9.27 2.61 -25.16
C PRO A 50 -9.07 3.11 -23.72
N GLY A 51 -9.92 4.04 -23.25
CA GLY A 51 -9.89 4.53 -21.87
C GLY A 51 -10.25 3.46 -20.84
N LYS A 52 -11.23 2.60 -21.17
CA LYS A 52 -11.60 1.47 -20.33
C LYS A 52 -10.44 0.49 -20.15
N ILE A 53 -9.78 0.13 -21.25
CA ILE A 53 -8.65 -0.81 -21.23
C ILE A 53 -7.46 -0.20 -20.48
N GLY A 54 -7.16 1.08 -20.70
CA GLY A 54 -6.10 1.77 -19.99
C GLY A 54 -6.32 1.81 -18.48
N ALA A 55 -7.54 2.12 -18.03
CA ALA A 55 -7.89 2.11 -16.61
C ALA A 55 -7.75 0.70 -16.01
N PHE A 56 -8.26 -0.32 -16.70
CA PHE A 56 -8.18 -1.71 -16.24
C PHE A 56 -6.72 -2.21 -16.10
N ILE A 57 -5.88 -1.95 -17.12
CA ILE A 57 -4.47 -2.35 -17.10
C ILE A 57 -3.72 -1.62 -15.98
N SER A 58 -3.94 -0.31 -15.84
CA SER A 58 -3.27 0.51 -14.81
C SER A 58 -3.62 0.04 -13.40
N ILE A 59 -4.90 -0.20 -13.12
CA ILE A 59 -5.36 -0.69 -11.81
C ILE A 59 -4.81 -2.08 -11.52
N THR A 60 -4.80 -2.96 -12.51
CA THR A 60 -4.25 -4.33 -12.36
C THR A 60 -2.76 -4.28 -12.03
N MET A 61 -2.00 -3.46 -12.78
CA MET A 61 -0.56 -3.28 -12.54
C MET A 61 -0.29 -2.68 -11.15
N GLN A 62 -1.08 -1.70 -10.72
CA GLN A 62 -0.96 -1.09 -9.40
C GLN A 62 -1.29 -2.08 -8.27
N ASN A 63 -2.34 -2.88 -8.41
CA ASN A 63 -2.72 -3.88 -7.41
C ASN A 63 -1.65 -4.98 -7.26
N ILE A 64 -1.08 -5.46 -8.37
CA ILE A 64 0.03 -6.44 -8.34
C ILE A 64 1.27 -5.83 -7.68
N GLY A 65 1.63 -4.60 -8.04
CA GLY A 65 2.76 -3.88 -7.44
C GLY A 65 2.58 -3.64 -5.94
N ALA A 66 1.39 -3.23 -5.52
CA ALA A 66 1.09 -2.99 -4.10
C ALA A 66 1.18 -4.28 -3.28
N MET A 67 0.51 -5.36 -3.73
CA MET A 67 0.53 -6.64 -3.01
C MET A 67 1.93 -7.27 -2.96
N SER A 68 2.70 -7.19 -4.04
CA SER A 68 4.09 -7.68 -4.04
C SER A 68 4.99 -6.87 -3.10
N SER A 69 4.81 -5.54 -3.03
CA SER A 69 5.53 -4.67 -2.09
C SER A 69 5.20 -5.02 -0.64
N TYR A 70 3.92 -5.30 -0.32
CA TYR A 70 3.54 -5.70 1.04
C TYR A 70 4.15 -7.04 1.46
N LEU A 71 4.13 -8.04 0.56
CA LEU A 71 4.78 -9.33 0.82
C LEU A 71 6.30 -9.18 1.01
N PHE A 72 6.92 -8.28 0.24
CA PHE A 72 8.33 -7.96 0.39
C PHE A 72 8.62 -7.34 1.76
N ILE A 73 7.86 -6.33 2.17
CA ILE A 73 8.02 -5.70 3.51
C ILE A 73 7.90 -6.77 4.61
N ILE A 74 6.88 -7.64 4.55
CA ILE A 74 6.70 -8.72 5.52
C ILE A 74 7.92 -9.67 5.54
N LYS A 75 8.50 -9.98 4.37
CA LYS A 75 9.67 -10.86 4.27
C LYS A 75 10.88 -10.34 5.02
N TYR A 76 11.13 -9.04 4.95
CA TYR A 76 12.34 -8.43 5.50
C TYR A 76 12.15 -7.90 6.92
N GLU A 77 11.01 -7.27 7.21
CA GLU A 77 10.78 -6.60 8.50
C GLU A 77 10.31 -7.58 9.59
N LEU A 78 9.50 -8.59 9.24
CA LEU A 78 8.91 -9.48 10.25
C LEU A 78 9.97 -10.29 11.03
N PRO A 79 11.01 -10.87 10.38
CA PRO A 79 12.09 -11.53 11.10
C PRO A 79 12.87 -10.58 12.02
N GLU A 80 13.11 -9.34 11.59
CA GLU A 80 13.83 -8.33 12.37
C GLU A 80 13.04 -7.88 13.61
N VAL A 81 11.73 -7.72 13.48
CA VAL A 81 10.85 -7.44 14.64
C VAL A 81 10.89 -8.59 15.64
N ILE A 82 10.82 -9.85 15.18
CA ILE A 82 10.91 -11.02 16.08
C ILE A 82 12.28 -11.07 16.77
N ARG A 83 13.37 -10.80 16.05
CA ARG A 83 14.72 -10.71 16.62
C ARG A 83 14.79 -9.68 17.74
N ALA A 84 14.26 -8.48 17.50
CA ALA A 84 14.24 -7.40 18.48
C ALA A 84 13.41 -7.77 19.73
N PHE A 85 12.29 -8.48 19.57
CA PHE A 85 11.48 -8.94 20.71
C PHE A 85 12.11 -10.09 21.50
N MET A 86 12.85 -11.00 20.83
CA MET A 86 13.50 -12.14 21.51
C MET A 86 14.88 -11.82 22.08
N GLY A 87 15.48 -10.67 21.75
CA GLY A 87 16.79 -10.25 22.27
C GLY A 87 17.95 -11.16 21.87
N LEU A 88 17.80 -11.92 20.78
CA LEU A 88 18.77 -12.90 20.31
C LEU A 88 19.77 -12.25 19.33
N GLU A 89 21.04 -12.16 19.72
CA GLU A 89 22.16 -11.64 18.89
C GLU A 89 22.75 -12.68 17.92
N GLU A 90 22.47 -13.97 18.09
CA GLU A 90 23.06 -15.03 17.24
C GLU A 90 22.10 -15.58 16.19
N ASN A 91 22.62 -15.75 14.96
CA ASN A 91 22.04 -16.57 13.90
C ASN A 91 22.05 -18.05 14.32
N THR A 92 21.11 -18.43 15.18
CA THR A 92 20.67 -19.82 15.22
C THR A 92 19.78 -20.02 13.98
N GLY A 93 20.10 -21.01 13.15
CA GLY A 93 19.44 -21.32 11.87
C GLY A 93 18.00 -21.80 12.01
N GLU A 94 17.22 -21.17 12.87
CA GLU A 94 15.86 -21.50 13.22
C GLU A 94 14.90 -21.08 12.09
N TRP A 95 13.96 -21.96 11.81
CA TRP A 95 12.97 -21.79 10.75
C TRP A 95 12.10 -20.53 10.90
N TYR A 96 11.94 -20.03 12.13
CA TYR A 96 11.23 -18.80 12.45
C TYR A 96 11.97 -17.51 12.05
N LEU A 97 13.29 -17.55 11.85
CA LEU A 97 14.07 -16.41 11.38
C LEU A 97 14.16 -16.35 9.85
N ASN A 98 13.71 -17.41 9.17
CA ASN A 98 13.74 -17.47 7.72
C ASN A 98 12.51 -16.75 7.15
N GLY A 99 12.71 -15.52 6.70
CA GLY A 99 11.65 -14.66 6.14
C GLY A 99 10.85 -15.32 5.02
N ASN A 100 11.40 -16.31 4.29
CA ASN A 100 10.66 -17.01 3.24
C ASN A 100 9.56 -17.93 3.80
N TYR A 101 9.80 -18.61 4.92
CA TYR A 101 8.79 -19.46 5.58
C TYR A 101 7.74 -18.62 6.29
N LEU A 102 8.16 -17.53 6.94
CA LEU A 102 7.26 -16.57 7.59
C LEU A 102 6.28 -15.94 6.61
N VAL A 103 6.76 -15.54 5.43
CA VAL A 103 5.88 -14.97 4.39
C VAL A 103 4.86 -15.99 3.91
N ILE A 104 5.26 -17.26 3.72
CA ILE A 104 4.32 -18.32 3.33
C ILE A 104 3.26 -18.50 4.42
N PHE A 105 3.66 -18.55 5.69
CA PHE A 105 2.73 -18.69 6.81
C PHE A 105 1.77 -17.51 6.91
N VAL A 106 2.26 -16.27 6.84
CA VAL A 106 1.41 -15.05 6.88
C VAL A 106 0.50 -14.99 5.66
N SER A 107 0.97 -15.38 4.48
CA SER A 107 0.18 -15.39 3.26
C SER A 107 -0.98 -16.37 3.35
N VAL A 108 -0.74 -17.60 3.83
CA VAL A 108 -1.76 -18.64 3.93
C VAL A 108 -2.68 -18.43 5.14
N GLY A 109 -2.12 -18.02 6.28
CA GLY A 109 -2.86 -17.89 7.54
C GLY A 109 -3.64 -16.58 7.69
N ILE A 110 -3.23 -15.49 7.03
CA ILE A 110 -3.86 -14.17 7.19
C ILE A 110 -4.36 -13.63 5.84
N ILE A 111 -3.50 -13.55 4.82
CA ILE A 111 -3.86 -12.88 3.55
C ILE A 111 -4.93 -13.65 2.78
N LEU A 112 -4.80 -14.98 2.70
CA LEU A 112 -5.73 -15.84 1.99
C LEU A 112 -7.14 -15.88 2.63
N PRO A 113 -7.32 -16.05 3.95
CA PRO A 113 -8.66 -15.98 4.53
C PRO A 113 -9.26 -14.57 4.41
N LEU A 114 -8.46 -13.51 4.53
CA LEU A 114 -8.94 -12.14 4.34
C LEU A 114 -9.42 -11.87 2.90
N SER A 115 -8.74 -12.40 1.89
CA SER A 115 -9.15 -12.23 0.48
C SER A 115 -10.42 -13.00 0.13
N LEU A 116 -10.76 -14.04 0.90
CA LEU A 116 -12.00 -14.81 0.76
C LEU A 116 -13.19 -14.19 1.51
N LEU A 117 -12.97 -13.18 2.37
CA LEU A 117 -14.05 -12.52 3.08
C LEU A 117 -14.92 -11.71 2.13
N LYS A 118 -16.21 -12.05 2.10
CA LYS A 118 -17.21 -11.44 1.21
C LYS A 118 -17.61 -10.01 1.61
N ASN A 119 -17.37 -9.62 2.87
CA ASN A 119 -17.78 -8.35 3.43
C ASN A 119 -16.55 -7.48 3.77
N LEU A 120 -16.21 -6.56 2.86
CA LEU A 120 -15.07 -5.64 2.98
C LEU A 120 -15.24 -4.57 4.09
N GLY A 121 -16.40 -4.50 4.75
CA GLY A 121 -16.65 -3.55 5.84
C GLY A 121 -15.73 -3.72 7.05
N TYR A 122 -15.30 -4.95 7.36
CA TYR A 122 -14.37 -5.22 8.45
C TYR A 122 -12.95 -4.71 8.19
N LEU A 123 -12.58 -4.55 6.91
CA LEU A 123 -11.29 -3.98 6.51
C LEU A 123 -11.18 -2.49 6.87
N GLY A 124 -12.31 -1.79 6.99
CA GLY A 124 -12.34 -0.41 7.45
C GLY A 124 -11.82 -0.24 8.88
N TYR A 125 -12.15 -1.17 9.78
CA TYR A 125 -11.66 -1.15 11.16
C TYR A 125 -10.16 -1.41 11.26
N THR A 126 -9.64 -2.37 10.48
CA THR A 126 -8.20 -2.63 10.40
C THR A 126 -7.43 -1.47 9.77
N SER A 127 -8.04 -0.75 8.81
CA SER A 127 -7.45 0.46 8.23
C SER A 127 -7.35 1.60 9.26
N GLY A 128 -8.38 1.78 10.10
CA GLY A 128 -8.35 2.73 11.20
C GLY A 128 -7.22 2.47 12.20
N PHE A 129 -7.01 1.20 12.59
CA PHE A 129 -5.90 0.81 13.45
C PHE A 129 -4.53 1.10 12.81
N SER A 130 -4.37 0.81 11.51
CA SER A 130 -3.13 1.12 10.77
C SER A 130 -2.84 2.63 10.76
N LEU A 131 -3.86 3.47 10.60
CA LEU A 131 -3.71 4.92 10.64
C LEU A 131 -3.24 5.42 12.02
N THR A 132 -3.77 4.87 13.11
CA THR A 132 -3.30 5.20 14.47
C THR A 132 -1.82 4.82 14.64
N CYS A 133 -1.42 3.66 14.13
CA CYS A 133 -0.01 3.23 14.14
C CYS A 133 0.90 4.17 13.34
N MET A 134 0.46 4.63 12.16
CA MET A 134 1.21 5.62 11.37
C MET A 134 1.39 6.93 12.13
N VAL A 135 0.35 7.46 12.77
CA VAL A 135 0.43 8.69 13.56
C VAL A 135 1.37 8.53 14.77
N PHE A 136 1.34 7.36 15.42
CA PHE A 136 2.28 7.04 16.49
C PHE A 136 3.73 7.06 16.00
N PHE A 137 4.03 6.39 14.88
CA PHE A 137 5.37 6.41 14.29
C PHE A 137 5.84 7.83 13.95
N VAL A 138 4.98 8.64 13.33
CA VAL A 138 5.31 10.04 13.03
C VAL A 138 5.60 10.81 14.31
N SER A 139 4.81 10.60 15.37
CA SER A 139 5.03 11.26 16.65
C SER A 139 6.39 10.88 17.23
N VAL A 140 6.72 9.58 17.29
CA VAL A 140 8.01 9.09 17.79
C VAL A 140 9.18 9.65 16.98
N VAL A 141 9.05 9.74 15.65
CA VAL A 141 10.10 10.31 14.78
C VAL A 141 10.27 11.81 15.00
N ILE A 142 9.21 12.55 15.36
CA ILE A 142 9.30 13.99 15.68
C ILE A 142 9.93 14.21 17.07
N TYR A 143 9.62 13.36 18.04
CA TYR A 143 10.17 13.45 19.40
C TYR A 143 11.61 12.98 19.51
N LYS A 144 12.09 12.17 18.57
CA LYS A 144 13.47 11.71 18.49
C LYS A 144 14.32 12.69 17.70
#